data_AF-A0A8T4XE66-F1
#
_entry.id   AF-A0A8T4XE66-F1
#
_cell.length_a   1.000
_cell.length_b   1.000
_cell.length_c   1.000
_cell.angle_alpha   90.00
_cell.angle_beta   90.00
_cell.angle_gamma   90.00
#
_symmetry.space_group_name_H-M   'P 1'
#
loop_
_entity.id
_entity.type
_entity.pdbx_description
1 polymer ?
#
loop_
_entity_poly.entity_id
_entity_poly.type
_entity_poly.pdbx_seq_one_letter_code
_entity_poly.pdbx_strand_id
1 'polypeptide(L)' 'HPKVVNAEASWWYPELPGDKHWWYGNWISNTNVLTPDELETLDPYTGSWQNRALLCKVYRAVGFTPFMQYPTSR' A
#
# COMPACT_ATOMS: atom_id res chain seq x y z
N HIS A 1 -17.54 3.07 12.27
CA HIS A 1 -17.44 4.36 13.00
C HIS A 1 -17.13 5.46 11.99
N PRO A 2 -17.70 6.67 12.07
CA PRO A 2 -17.56 7.71 11.03
C PRO A 2 -16.11 8.20 10.80
N LYS A 3 -15.23 8.08 11.80
CA LYS A 3 -13.79 8.39 11.67
C LYS A 3 -12.90 7.18 11.36
N VAL A 4 -13.49 6.06 10.95
CA VAL A 4 -12.77 4.83 10.63
C VAL A 4 -13.04 4.48 9.18
N VAL A 5 -11.97 4.26 8.43
CA VAL A 5 -12.02 3.70 7.09
C VAL A 5 -11.63 2.23 7.13
N ASN A 6 -12.31 1.42 6.32
CA ASN A 6 -11.95 0.03 6.10
C ASN A 6 -11.46 -0.09 4.66
N ALA A 7 -10.29 -0.70 4.50
CA ALA A 7 -9.76 -1.09 3.21
C ALA A 7 -9.39 -2.57 3.31
N GLU A 8 -9.66 -3.30 2.23
CA GLU A 8 -9.36 -4.72 2.18
C GLU A 8 -7.87 -4.95 1.93
N ALA A 9 -7.35 -6.04 2.48
CA ALA A 9 -5.94 -6.37 2.40
C ALA A 9 -5.61 -7.13 1.11
N SER A 10 -4.34 -7.06 0.69
CA SER A 10 -3.77 -7.92 -0.36
C SER A 10 -4.40 -7.78 -1.76
N TRP A 11 -4.99 -6.63 -2.07
CA TRP A 11 -5.47 -6.33 -3.41
C TRP A 11 -4.32 -6.00 -4.37
N TRP A 12 -4.38 -6.59 -5.56
CA TRP A 12 -3.43 -6.41 -6.65
C TRP A 12 -4.12 -6.65 -8.00
N TYR A 13 -3.43 -6.30 -9.08
CA TYR A 13 -3.91 -6.34 -10.47
C TYR A 13 -3.03 -7.30 -11.29
N PRO A 14 -3.36 -8.61 -11.35
CA PRO A 14 -2.56 -9.62 -12.06
C PRO A 14 -2.41 -9.33 -13.57
N GLU A 15 -3.27 -8.51 -14.14
CA GLU A 15 -3.23 -8.06 -15.53
C GLU A 15 -2.15 -7.00 -15.82
N LEU A 16 -1.59 -6.37 -14.80
CA LEU A 16 -0.53 -5.36 -14.93
C LEU A 16 0.87 -6.00 -14.97
N PRO A 17 1.89 -5.27 -15.45
CA PRO A 17 3.26 -5.77 -15.45
C PRO A 17 3.76 -6.20 -14.06
N GLY A 18 4.47 -7.32 -14.00
CA GLY A 18 5.08 -7.85 -12.77
C GLY A 18 6.47 -7.31 -12.47
N ASP A 19 6.95 -6.32 -13.22
CA ASP A 19 8.27 -5.73 -13.03
C ASP A 19 8.35 -4.92 -11.74
N LYS A 20 9.58 -4.60 -11.33
CA LYS A 20 9.85 -4.02 -10.01
C LYS A 20 9.16 -2.68 -9.72
N HIS A 21 8.65 -2.02 -10.76
CA HIS A 21 7.99 -0.72 -10.66
C HIS A 21 6.48 -0.85 -10.51
N TRP A 22 5.87 -1.88 -11.09
CA TRP A 22 4.45 -2.10 -11.02
C TRP A 22 4.06 -3.12 -9.95
N TRP A 23 4.84 -4.19 -9.78
CA TRP A 23 4.51 -5.33 -8.90
C TRP A 23 3.04 -5.74 -9.06
N TYR A 24 2.59 -5.86 -10.32
CA TYR A 24 1.20 -6.16 -10.64
C TYR A 24 0.21 -5.21 -9.95
N GLY A 25 0.51 -3.91 -9.96
CA GLY A 25 -0.34 -2.87 -9.39
C GLY A 25 -0.40 -2.82 -7.86
N ASN A 26 0.54 -3.44 -7.16
CA ASN A 26 0.63 -3.40 -5.70
C ASN A 26 0.57 -1.96 -5.14
N TRP A 27 1.22 -1.01 -5.80
CA TRP A 27 1.25 0.41 -5.39
C TRP A 27 -0.05 1.19 -5.58
N ILE A 28 -1.05 0.59 -6.24
CA ILE A 28 -2.31 1.23 -6.58
C ILE A 28 -3.38 0.87 -5.55
N SER A 29 -3.50 -0.43 -5.24
CA SER A 29 -4.63 -0.99 -4.49
C SER A 29 -4.27 -1.59 -3.15
N ASN A 30 -2.98 -1.87 -2.89
CA ASN A 30 -2.61 -2.60 -1.69
C ASN A 30 -2.45 -1.66 -0.50
N THR A 31 -3.33 -1.77 0.50
CA THR A 31 -3.24 -0.96 1.73
C THR A 31 -2.16 -1.46 2.68
N ASN A 32 -1.69 -2.70 2.54
CA ASN A 32 -0.63 -3.25 3.39
C ASN A 32 0.68 -2.45 3.28
N VAL A 33 0.88 -1.70 2.18
CA VAL A 33 2.03 -0.80 2.01
C VAL A 33 2.04 0.37 3.00
N LEU A 34 0.92 0.64 3.67
CA LEU A 34 0.80 1.66 4.71
C LEU A 34 1.17 1.12 6.10
N THR A 35 1.38 -0.19 6.24
CA THR A 35 1.76 -0.81 7.50
C THR A 35 3.27 -0.65 7.72
N PRO A 36 3.72 -0.08 8.85
CA PRO A 36 5.14 -0.01 9.17
C PRO A 36 5.70 -1.42 9.44
N ASP A 37 6.91 -1.67 8.96
CA ASP A 37 7.64 -2.93 9.10
C ASP A 37 8.95 -2.80 9.92
N GLU A 38 9.20 -1.61 10.47
CA GLU A 38 10.35 -1.31 11.32
C GLU A 38 10.28 -2.10 12.63
N LEU A 39 11.42 -2.61 13.10
CA LEU A 39 11.50 -3.44 14.33
C LEU A 39 10.88 -2.76 15.56
N GLU A 40 10.98 -1.43 15.64
CA GLU A 40 10.42 -0.62 16.74
C GLU A 40 8.88 -0.57 16.73
N THR A 41 8.26 -0.85 15.59
CA THR A 41 6.79 -0.80 15.39
C THR A 41 6.12 -2.17 15.50
N LEU A 42 6.92 -3.24 15.47
CA LEU A 42 6.43 -4.62 15.62
C LEU A 42 6.08 -4.92 17.07
N ASP A 43 5.19 -5.90 17.26
CA ASP A 43 4.92 -6.41 18.60
C ASP A 43 6.20 -7.00 19.23
N PRO A 44 6.66 -6.52 20.40
CA PRO A 44 7.96 -6.90 20.96
C PRO A 44 8.04 -8.37 21.40
N TYR A 45 6.90 -9.05 21.56
CA TYR A 45 6.85 -10.44 22.00
C TYR A 45 6.71 -11.44 20.85
N THR A 46 5.94 -11.10 19.81
CA THR A 46 5.61 -12.01 18.72
C THR A 46 6.23 -11.61 17.37
N GLY A 47 6.73 -10.38 17.25
CA GLY A 47 7.21 -9.82 15.97
C GLY A 47 6.09 -9.56 14.95
N SER A 48 4.82 -9.56 15.39
CA SER A 48 3.68 -9.35 14.51
C SER A 48 3.52 -7.90 14.08
N TRP A 49 3.09 -7.68 12.83
CA TRP A 49 2.73 -6.36 12.30
C TRP A 49 1.37 -5.89 12.82
N GLN A 50 1.24 -4.57 12.98
CA GLN A 50 -0.03 -3.93 13.36
C GLN A 50 -0.90 -3.70 12.12
N ASN A 51 -1.79 -4.65 11.81
CA ASN A 51 -2.66 -4.57 10.60
C ASN A 51 -4.00 -3.85 10.82
N ARG A 52 -4.24 -3.26 12.00
CA ARG A 52 -5.51 -2.63 12.36
C ARG A 52 -5.29 -1.36 13.17
N ALA A 53 -6.27 -0.46 13.12
CA ALA A 53 -6.28 0.78 13.89
C ALA A 53 -5.09 1.73 13.63
N LEU A 54 -4.47 1.62 12.44
CA LEU A 54 -3.45 2.56 11.99
C LEU A 54 -4.06 3.94 11.71
N LEU A 55 -3.31 4.99 12.03
CA LEU A 55 -3.68 6.35 11.70
C LEU A 55 -3.37 6.63 10.23
N CYS A 56 -4.35 7.17 9.51
CA CYS A 56 -4.19 7.54 8.11
C CYS A 56 -4.87 8.87 7.80
N LYS A 57 -4.45 9.52 6.72
CA LYS A 57 -5.09 10.71 6.17
C LYS A 57 -5.71 10.36 4.83
N VAL A 58 -7.00 10.61 4.70
CA VAL A 58 -7.75 10.39 3.46
C VAL A 58 -7.91 11.72 2.74
N TYR A 59 -7.65 11.72 1.44
CA TYR A 59 -7.80 12.88 0.56
C TYR A 59 -8.21 12.42 -0.84
N ARG A 60 -8.76 13.34 -1.62
CA ARG A 60 -9.16 13.05 -3.00
C ARG A 60 -7.92 12.79 -3.86
N ALA A 61 -7.91 11.65 -4.57
CA ALA A 61 -6.87 11.36 -5.55
C ALA A 61 -6.92 12.37 -6.70
N VAL A 62 -5.77 12.94 -7.04
CA VAL A 62 -5.60 13.91 -8.13
C VAL A 62 -4.88 13.25 -9.31
N GLY A 63 -5.58 12.36 -10.02
CA GLY A 63 -5.08 11.73 -11.25
C GLY A 63 -3.94 10.72 -11.07
N PHE A 64 -3.46 10.19 -12.20
CA PHE A 64 -2.50 9.09 -12.32
C PHE A 64 -1.18 9.41 -11.60
N THR A 65 -0.78 8.56 -10.65
CA THR A 65 0.41 8.74 -9.83
C THR A 65 1.68 8.71 -10.68
N PRO A 66 2.59 9.69 -10.57
CA PRO A 66 3.77 9.81 -11.44
C PRO A 66 4.73 8.61 -11.40
N PHE A 67 4.74 7.85 -10.30
CA PHE A 67 5.58 6.64 -10.18
C PHE A 67 5.12 5.47 -11.05
N MET A 68 3.89 5.53 -11.60
CA MET A 68 3.39 4.55 -12.56
C MET A 68 3.78 4.88 -14.00
N GLN A 69 4.53 5.96 -14.24
CA GLN A 69 5.15 6.20 -15.54
C GLN A 69 6.34 5.24 -15.66
N TYR A 70 6.21 4.21 -16.50
CA TYR A 70 7.36 3.53 -17.07
C TYR A 70 8.34 4.62 -17.55
N PRO A 71 9.62 4.63 -17.16
CA PRO A 71 10.58 5.42 -17.91
C PRO A 71 10.59 4.78 -19.29
N THR A 72 9.91 5.39 -20.25
CA THR A 72 10.11 5.10 -21.67
C THR A 72 11.52 5.57 -22.02
N SER A 73 12.53 4.83 -21.55
CA SER A 73 13.86 4.87 -22.14
C SER A 73 13.79 4.03 -23.40
N ARG A 74 14.05 4.71 -24.51
CA ARG A 74 14.36 4.21 -25.85
C ARG A 74 14.92 2.79 -25.90
#